data_AF-A0A6N2EFI5-F1
#
_entry.id   AF-A0A6N2EFI5-F1
#
_cell.length_a   1.000
_cell.length_b   1.000
_cell.length_c   1.000
_cell.angle_alpha   90.00
_cell.angle_beta   90.00
_cell.angle_gamma   90.00
#
_symmetry.space_group_name_H-M   'P 1'
#
loop_
_entity.id
_entity.type
_entity.pdbx_description
1 polymer ?
#
loop_
_entity_poly.entity_id
_entity_poly.type
_entity_poly.pdbx_seq_one_letter_code
_entity_poly.pdbx_strand_id
1 'polypeptide(L)'
;MKNIAVAVFCFAMFFGVVFLTVEHKVELEPTLYNYFIEQGTADTGAQNIVAGILLNYRMYDTVFEAMILLTSVMGMLHFLYTGDGHGHSKKAGREAHKGGKND
;
A
#
# COMPACT_ATOMS: atom_id res chain seq x y z
N MET A 1 24.80 1.99 -18.86
CA MET A 1 25.54 2.57 -17.71
C MET A 1 24.63 3.28 -16.70
N LYS A 2 23.71 4.18 -17.11
CA LYS A 2 22.78 4.87 -16.18
C LYS A 2 21.93 3.94 -15.30
N ASN A 3 21.34 2.88 -15.85
CA ASN A 3 20.49 1.95 -15.08
C ASN A 3 21.30 1.17 -14.03
N ILE A 4 22.56 0.85 -14.36
CA ILE A 4 23.48 0.16 -13.44
C ILE A 4 23.87 1.11 -12.30
N ALA A 5 24.17 2.39 -12.62
CA ALA A 5 24.47 3.40 -11.61
C ALA A 5 23.29 3.63 -10.65
N VAL A 6 22.05 3.67 -11.17
CA VAL A 6 20.83 3.77 -10.35
C VAL A 6 20.66 2.55 -9.46
N ALA A 7 20.85 1.34 -10.00
CA ALA A 7 20.74 0.11 -9.21
C ALA A 7 21.77 0.06 -8.06
N VAL A 8 23.03 0.43 -8.34
CA VAL A 8 24.08 0.50 -7.32
C VAL A 8 23.75 1.55 -6.25
N PHE A 9 23.22 2.70 -6.64
CA PHE A 9 22.79 3.74 -5.70
C PHE A 9 21.65 3.26 -4.79
N CYS A 10 20.62 2.62 -5.34
CA CYS A 10 19.52 2.04 -4.56
C CYS A 10 20.03 0.97 -3.58
N PHE A 11 20.95 0.12 -4.01
CA PHE A 11 21.55 -0.89 -3.15
C PHE A 11 22.37 -0.25 -2.02
N ALA A 12 23.26 0.70 -2.35
CA ALA A 12 24.03 1.44 -1.35
C ALA A 12 23.14 2.17 -0.33
N MET A 13 22.03 2.77 -0.79
CA MET A 13 21.05 3.42 0.09
C MET A 13 20.37 2.40 1.02
N PHE A 14 19.94 1.25 0.49
CA PHE A 14 19.33 0.19 1.30
C PHE A 14 20.27 -0.30 2.40
N PHE A 15 21.52 -0.64 2.04
CA PHE A 15 22.52 -1.09 3.02
C PHE A 15 22.92 0.02 3.99
N GLY A 16 22.97 1.27 3.54
CA GLY A 16 23.21 2.42 4.40
C GLY A 16 22.12 2.59 5.46
N VAL A 17 20.84 2.49 5.07
CA VAL A 17 19.72 2.54 6.01
C VAL A 17 19.78 1.37 7.00
N VAL A 18 20.01 0.14 6.52
CA VAL A 18 20.15 -1.04 7.39
C VAL A 18 21.30 -0.87 8.37
N PHE A 19 22.46 -0.39 7.91
CA PHE A 19 23.62 -0.15 8.77
C PHE A 19 23.32 0.88 9.86
N LEU A 20 22.65 1.98 9.51
CA LEU A 20 22.25 3.01 10.48
C LEU A 20 21.23 2.50 11.51
N THR A 21 20.42 1.50 11.17
CA THR A 21 19.39 0.97 12.08
C THR A 21 19.82 -0.25 12.89
N VAL A 22 20.89 -0.95 12.51
CA VAL A 22 21.34 -2.21 13.16
C VAL A 22 21.62 -2.04 14.66
N GLU A 23 22.19 -0.91 15.08
CA GLU A 23 22.51 -0.67 16.50
C GLU A 23 21.43 0.13 17.24
N HIS A 24 20.34 0.53 16.57
CA HIS A 24 19.31 1.33 17.22
C HIS A 24 18.41 0.46 18.08
N LYS A 25 18.80 0.27 19.34
CA LYS A 25 17.92 -0.29 20.36
C LYS A 25 16.88 0.77 20.70
N VAL A 26 15.67 0.58 20.21
CA VAL A 26 14.51 1.35 20.67
C VAL A 26 14.24 0.90 22.10
N GLU A 27 14.78 1.62 23.07
CA GLU A 27 14.34 1.50 24.46
C GLU A 27 12.94 2.12 24.53
N LEU A 28 11.92 1.27 24.53
CA LEU A 28 10.58 1.73 24.87
C LEU A 28 10.65 2.27 26.30
N GLU A 29 10.14 3.49 26.48
CA GLU A 29 9.98 4.07 27.79
C GLU A 29 9.19 3.04 28.66
N PRO A 30 9.80 2.51 29.73
CA PRO A 30 9.27 1.33 30.43
C PRO A 30 7.85 1.55 30.95
N THR A 31 7.49 2.80 31.24
CA THR A 31 6.19 3.15 31.82
C THR A 31 5.06 2.89 30.83
N LEU A 32 5.24 3.20 29.55
CA LEU A 32 4.18 2.98 28.54
C LEU A 32 3.98 1.50 28.22
N TYR A 33 5.07 0.73 28.13
CA TYR A 33 4.98 -0.71 27.94
C TYR A 33 4.21 -1.37 29.10
N ASN A 34 4.61 -1.08 30.34
CA ASN A 34 3.95 -1.63 31.52
C ASN A 34 2.47 -1.20 31.59
N TYR A 35 2.16 0.06 31.25
CA TYR A 35 0.79 0.55 31.20
C TYR A 35 -0.11 -0.30 30.28
N PHE A 36 0.33 -0.59 29.06
CA PHE A 36 -0.49 -1.39 28.14
C PHE A 36 -0.67 -2.85 28.59
N ILE A 37 0.33 -3.42 29.26
CA ILE A 37 0.26 -4.78 29.77
C ILE A 37 -0.67 -4.87 30.99
N GLU A 38 -0.55 -3.94 31.93
CA GLU A 38 -1.30 -3.97 33.19
C GLU A 38 -2.74 -3.46 33.02
N GLN A 39 -2.90 -2.35 32.30
CA GLN A 39 -4.15 -1.60 32.23
C GLN A 39 -4.91 -1.80 30.90
N GLY A 40 -4.24 -2.28 29.85
CA GLY A 40 -4.81 -2.36 28.51
C GLY A 40 -6.08 -3.20 28.40
N THR A 41 -6.21 -4.28 29.16
CA THR A 41 -7.45 -5.09 29.19
C THR A 41 -8.60 -4.33 29.85
N ALA A 42 -8.33 -3.58 30.93
CA ALA A 42 -9.35 -2.82 31.64
C ALA A 42 -9.85 -1.62 30.84
N ASP A 43 -8.94 -0.93 30.13
CA ASP A 43 -9.27 0.24 29.31
C ASP A 43 -10.01 -0.14 28.02
N THR A 44 -9.66 -1.27 27.41
CA THR A 44 -10.15 -1.64 26.07
C THR A 44 -11.18 -2.77 26.06
N GLY A 45 -11.24 -3.56 27.14
CA GLY A 45 -12.01 -4.80 27.20
C GLY A 45 -11.41 -5.94 26.37
N ALA A 46 -10.30 -5.72 25.65
CA ALA A 46 -9.68 -6.72 24.79
C ALA A 46 -8.67 -7.57 25.57
N GLN A 47 -8.86 -8.90 25.56
CA GLN A 47 -7.86 -9.83 26.12
C GLN A 47 -6.57 -9.89 25.29
N ASN A 48 -6.66 -9.58 23.99
CA ASN A 48 -5.49 -9.45 23.14
C ASN A 48 -5.02 -7.98 23.14
N ILE A 49 -3.92 -7.72 23.87
CA ILE A 49 -3.35 -6.38 23.99
C ILE A 49 -2.92 -5.80 22.64
N VAL A 50 -2.43 -6.61 21.70
CA VAL A 50 -2.08 -6.11 20.36
C VAL A 50 -3.31 -5.59 19.64
N ALA A 51 -4.42 -6.34 19.69
CA ALA A 51 -5.68 -5.90 19.09
C ALA A 51 -6.24 -4.66 19.80
N GLY A 52 -6.18 -4.61 21.14
CA GLY A 52 -6.58 -3.44 21.93
C GLY A 52 -5.75 -2.19 21.57
N ILE A 53 -4.45 -2.34 21.34
CA ILE A 53 -3.59 -1.25 20.87
C ILE A 53 -4.02 -0.76 19.49
N LEU A 54 -4.20 -1.65 18.53
CA LEU A 54 -4.53 -1.26 17.16
C LEU A 54 -5.93 -0.65 17.02
N LEU A 55 -6.91 -1.14 17.79
CA LEU A 55 -8.31 -0.75 17.63
C LEU A 55 -8.79 0.32 18.61
N ASN A 56 -8.19 0.44 19.80
CA ASN A 56 -8.62 1.44 20.79
C ASN A 56 -7.60 2.59 20.90
N TYR A 57 -6.31 2.29 21.12
CA TYR A 57 -5.31 3.34 21.31
C TYR A 57 -4.82 3.95 19.98
N ARG A 58 -4.74 3.15 18.91
CA ARG A 58 -4.24 3.56 17.57
C ARG A 58 -5.29 3.38 16.47
N MET A 59 -6.57 3.61 16.82
CA MET A 59 -7.69 3.41 15.91
C MET A 59 -7.53 4.17 14.57
N TYR A 60 -7.02 5.41 14.60
CA TYR A 60 -6.86 6.22 13.40
C TYR A 60 -5.87 5.63 12.39
N ASP A 61 -4.74 5.09 12.86
CA ASP A 61 -3.74 4.47 11.99
C ASP A 61 -4.37 3.26 11.25
N THR A 62 -5.05 2.38 12.00
CA THR A 62 -5.73 1.20 11.45
C THR A 62 -6.89 1.56 10.50
N VAL A 63 -7.69 2.58 10.84
CA VAL A 63 -8.79 3.04 9.99
C VAL A 63 -8.26 3.60 8.67
N PHE A 64 -7.18 4.39 8.69
CA PHE A 64 -6.60 4.91 7.46
C PHE A 64 -5.93 3.82 6.61
N GLU A 65 -5.30 2.81 7.21
CA GLU A 65 -4.83 1.63 6.49
C GLU A 65 -5.97 0.94 5.73
N ALA A 66 -7.12 0.72 6.39
CA ALA A 66 -8.29 0.13 5.77
C ALA A 66 -8.86 1.00 4.64
N MET A 67 -8.88 2.33 4.81
CA MET A 67 -9.34 3.29 3.78
C MET A 67 -8.44 3.29 2.55
N ILE A 68 -7.12 3.21 2.73
CA ILE A 68 -6.15 3.13 1.62
C ILE A 68 -6.32 1.81 0.88
N LEU A 69 -6.47 0.69 1.60
CA LEU A 69 -6.71 -0.62 0.99
C LEU A 69 -8.04 -0.63 0.21
N LEU A 70 -9.11 -0.09 0.80
CA LEU A 70 -10.41 0.04 0.14
C LEU A 70 -10.29 0.86 -1.15
N THR A 71 -9.64 2.03 -1.08
CA THR A 71 -9.43 2.91 -2.25
C THR A 71 -8.61 2.22 -3.35
N SER A 72 -7.60 1.44 -2.95
CA SER A 72 -6.78 0.65 -3.89
C SER A 72 -7.61 -0.40 -4.61
N VAL A 73 -8.48 -1.12 -3.89
CA VAL A 73 -9.40 -2.11 -4.49
C VAL A 73 -10.42 -1.43 -5.40
N MET A 74 -11.02 -0.32 -4.97
CA MET A 74 -11.98 0.44 -5.80
C MET A 74 -11.33 0.92 -7.10
N GLY A 75 -10.10 1.45 -7.04
CA GLY A 75 -9.34 1.86 -8.22
C GLY A 75 -9.02 0.70 -9.16
N MET A 76 -8.64 -0.45 -8.60
CA MET A 76 -8.39 -1.68 -9.36
C MET A 76 -9.67 -2.17 -10.07
N LEU A 77 -10.79 -2.23 -9.36
CA LEU A 77 -12.08 -2.63 -9.95
C LEU A 77 -12.52 -1.66 -11.06
N HIS A 78 -12.39 -0.35 -10.83
CA HIS A 78 -12.70 0.66 -11.86
C HIS A 78 -11.87 0.43 -13.14
N PHE A 79 -10.58 0.13 -12.99
CA PHE A 79 -9.71 -0.17 -14.13
C PHE A 79 -10.12 -1.45 -14.86
N LEU A 80 -10.42 -2.54 -14.13
CA LEU A 80 -10.83 -3.80 -14.73
C LEU A 80 -12.17 -3.67 -15.48
N TYR A 81 -13.20 -3.09 -14.85
CA TYR A 81 -14.53 -2.99 -15.46
C TYR A 81 -14.63 -1.97 -16.59
N THR A 82 -13.75 -0.96 -16.62
CA THR A 82 -13.71 0.03 -17.72
C THR A 82 -12.84 -0.45 -18.90
N GLY A 83 -11.95 -1.42 -18.67
CA GLY A 83 -11.02 -1.96 -19.67
C GLY A 83 -11.67 -2.82 -20.77
N ASP A 84 -12.86 -3.37 -20.54
CA ASP A 84 -13.55 -4.25 -21.50
C ASP A 84 -14.20 -3.48 -22.68
N GLY A 85 -14.21 -2.14 -22.64
CA GLY A 85 -14.93 -1.30 -23.61
C GLY A 85 -14.12 -0.73 -24.78
N HIS A 86 -12.79 -0.93 -24.87
CA HIS A 86 -11.96 -0.22 -25.86
C HIS A 86 -11.03 -1.13 -26.70
N GLY A 87 -11.49 -2.34 -27.03
CA GLY A 87 -10.80 -3.26 -27.96
C GLY A 87 -11.37 -3.34 -29.38
N HIS A 88 -12.62 -2.92 -29.62
CA HIS A 88 -13.33 -3.24 -30.88
C HIS A 88 -13.70 -2.07 -31.80
N SER A 89 -13.56 -0.80 -31.39
CA SER A 89 -14.00 0.34 -32.22
C SER A 89 -13.00 0.78 -33.32
N LYS A 90 -11.72 0.41 -33.23
CA LYS A 90 -10.72 0.81 -34.26
C LYS A 90 -10.67 -0.06 -35.53
N LYS A 91 -11.39 -1.18 -35.60
CA LYS A 91 -11.42 -2.03 -36.81
C LYS A 91 -12.52 -1.65 -37.80
N ALA A 92 -13.69 -1.20 -37.32
CA ALA A 92 -14.82 -0.86 -38.21
C ALA A 92 -14.55 0.38 -39.09
N GLY A 93 -13.80 1.38 -38.60
CA GLY A 93 -13.49 2.59 -39.38
C GLY A 93 -12.41 2.45 -40.47
N ARG A 94 -11.59 1.38 -40.42
CA ARG A 94 -10.51 1.15 -41.40
C ARG A 94 -10.94 0.30 -42.59
N GLU A 95 -11.97 -0.52 -42.41
CA GLU A 95 -12.52 -1.37 -43.49
C GLU A 95 -13.52 -0.60 -44.36
N ALA A 96 -14.32 0.30 -43.77
CA ALA A 96 -15.21 1.19 -44.53
C ALA A 96 -14.46 2.14 -45.49
N HIS A 97 -13.24 2.58 -45.15
CA HIS A 97 -12.44 3.46 -46.01
C HIS A 97 -11.70 2.72 -47.14
N LYS A 98 -11.65 1.38 -47.12
CA LYS A 98 -11.04 0.58 -48.21
C LYS A 98 -12.05 0.06 -49.23
N GLY A 99 -13.35 0.07 -48.93
CA GLY A 99 -14.41 -0.42 -49.82
C GLY A 99 -14.95 0.58 -50.84
N GLY A 100 -14.64 1.88 -50.73
CA GLY A 100 -15.27 2.94 -51.54
C GLY A 100 -14.41 3.52 -52.67
N LYS A 101 -13.39 2.81 -53.17
CA LYS A 101 -12.49 3.33 -54.23
C LYS A 101 -12.30 2.40 -55.42
N ASN A 102 -13.28 1.56 -55.71
CA ASN A 102 -13.29 0.72 -56.92
C ASN A 102 -14.65 0.83 -57.62
N ASP A 103 -15.05 2.04 -58.02
CA ASP A 103 -16.09 2.30 -59.03
C ASP A 103 -15.64 3.49 -59.89
#